data_AF-L7LD40-F1
#
_entry.id   AF-L7LD40-F1
#
_cell.length_a   1.000
_cell.length_b   1.000
_cell.length_c   1.000
_cell.angle_alpha   90.00
_cell.angle_beta   90.00
_cell.angle_gamma   90.00
#
_symmetry.space_group_name_H-M   'P 1'
#
loop_
_entity.id
_entity.type
_entity.pdbx_description
1 polymer ?
#
loop_
_entity_poly.entity_id
_entity_poly.type
_entity_poly.pdbx_seq_one_letter_code
_entity_poly.pdbx_strand_id
1 'polypeptide(L)'
;MGITIRGTDLRHWVIGELRRQSTMSIPELIAAAEAQGLSFSGRPSKAISDALRWERRRSRVIRTGRGQYTLGVIPRTSGQHIDHRLSALTAAVERHAK
;
A
#
# COMPACT_ATOMS: atom_id res chain seq x y z
N MET A 1 -11.56 3.07 -15.37
CA MET A 1 -12.01 2.70 -14.01
C MET A 1 -11.10 1.60 -13.52
N GLY A 2 -10.60 1.70 -12.30
CA GLY A 2 -9.62 0.77 -11.73
C GLY A 2 -10.21 -0.14 -10.66
N ILE A 3 -9.40 -1.06 -10.12
CA ILE A 3 -9.82 -1.92 -9.01
C ILE A 3 -9.80 -1.13 -7.71
N THR A 4 -10.93 -1.15 -6.99
CA THR A 4 -11.01 -0.50 -5.68
C THR A 4 -10.43 -1.40 -4.58
N ILE A 5 -9.35 -0.94 -3.93
CA ILE A 5 -8.72 -1.62 -2.79
C ILE A 5 -9.15 -1.01 -1.45
N ARG A 6 -9.22 -1.87 -0.43
CA ARG A 6 -9.63 -1.50 0.94
C ARG A 6 -9.04 -2.47 1.97
N GLY A 7 -9.09 -2.08 3.24
CA GLY A 7 -8.74 -2.96 4.36
C GLY A 7 -7.34 -3.56 4.24
N THR A 8 -7.25 -4.89 4.31
CA THR A 8 -5.98 -5.63 4.24
C THR A 8 -5.25 -5.43 2.92
N ASP A 9 -5.98 -5.33 1.80
CA ASP A 9 -5.38 -5.18 0.46
C ASP A 9 -4.66 -3.85 0.36
N LEU A 10 -5.31 -2.79 0.84
CA LEU A 10 -4.71 -1.47 0.94
C LEU A 10 -3.44 -1.48 1.80
N ARG A 11 -3.46 -2.13 2.97
CA ARG A 11 -2.30 -2.18 3.87
C ARG A 11 -1.13 -2.94 3.25
N HIS A 12 -1.40 -4.09 2.65
CA HIS A 12 -0.37 -4.89 1.99
C HIS A 12 0.19 -4.17 0.77
N TRP A 13 -0.68 -3.51 -0.01
CA TRP A 13 -0.27 -2.67 -1.13
C TRP A 13 0.67 -1.53 -0.69
N VAL A 14 0.33 -0.79 0.38
CA VAL A 14 1.21 0.27 0.93
C VAL A 14 2.57 -0.29 1.34
N ILE A 15 2.62 -1.46 1.99
CA ILE A 15 3.91 -2.09 2.33
C ILE A 15 4.69 -2.48 1.07
N GLY A 16 4.02 -3.04 0.07
CA GLY A 16 4.61 -3.38 -1.22
C GLY A 16 5.22 -2.16 -1.92
N GLU A 17 4.51 -1.03 -1.89
CA GLU A 17 5.00 0.20 -2.50
C GLU A 17 6.22 0.77 -1.74
N LEU A 18 6.17 0.79 -0.40
CA LEU A 18 7.30 1.20 0.44
C LEU A 18 8.50 0.22 0.41
N ARG A 19 8.30 -1.02 -0.07
CA ARG A 19 9.39 -1.95 -0.36
C ARG A 19 10.06 -1.65 -1.69
N ARG A 20 9.27 -1.26 -2.70
CA ARG A 20 9.78 -0.86 -4.01
C ARG A 20 10.49 0.48 -3.97
N GLN A 21 9.96 1.41 -3.17
CA GLN A 21 10.47 2.77 -3.05
C GLN A 21 10.91 3.04 -1.62
N SER A 22 12.14 3.49 -1.45
CA SER A 22 12.77 3.65 -0.13
C SER A 22 12.01 4.60 0.80
N THR A 23 11.35 5.64 0.28
CA THR A 23 10.55 6.58 1.07
C THR A 23 9.48 7.21 0.18
N MET A 24 8.25 7.31 0.68
CA MET A 24 7.13 7.93 -0.03
C MET A 24 6.23 8.75 0.87
N SER A 25 5.60 9.75 0.27
CA SER A 25 4.56 10.59 0.83
C SER A 25 3.15 10.07 0.45
N ILE A 26 2.13 10.58 1.15
CA ILE A 26 0.74 10.23 0.83
C ILE A 26 0.35 10.59 -0.61
N PRO A 27 0.67 11.79 -1.14
CA PRO A 27 0.39 12.11 -2.54
C PRO A 27 1.08 11.15 -3.53
N GLU A 28 2.33 10.79 -3.28
CA GLU A 28 3.06 9.84 -4.14
C GLU A 28 2.42 8.45 -4.11
N LEU A 29 1.94 8.00 -2.94
CA LEU A 29 1.19 6.75 -2.83
C LEU A 29 -0.14 6.83 -3.61
N ILE A 30 -0.84 7.97 -3.60
CA ILE A 30 -2.07 8.13 -4.39
C ILE A 30 -1.75 8.02 -5.89
N ALA A 31 -0.73 8.75 -6.35
CA ALA A 31 -0.32 8.75 -7.75
C ALA A 31 0.15 7.36 -8.21
N ALA A 32 0.91 6.64 -7.37
CA ALA A 32 1.35 5.28 -7.67
C ALA A 32 0.17 4.30 -7.80
N ALA A 33 -0.85 4.43 -6.95
CA ALA A 33 -2.05 3.61 -7.06
C ALA A 33 -2.83 3.91 -8.35
N GLU A 34 -3.02 5.19 -8.68
CA GLU A 34 -3.71 5.60 -9.92
C GLU A 34 -2.98 5.09 -11.17
N ALA A 35 -1.65 5.20 -11.20
CA ALA A 35 -0.80 4.67 -12.27
C ALA A 35 -0.89 3.14 -12.40
N GLN A 36 -1.16 2.43 -11.30
CA GLN A 36 -1.36 0.97 -11.28
C GLN A 36 -2.81 0.55 -11.58
N GLY A 37 -3.70 1.49 -11.93
CA GLY A 37 -5.11 1.18 -12.16
C GLY A 37 -5.85 0.78 -10.88
N LEU A 38 -5.38 1.26 -9.73
CA LEU A 38 -5.99 1.06 -8.43
C LEU A 38 -6.77 2.31 -8.00
N SER A 39 -7.79 2.10 -7.20
CA SER A 39 -8.61 3.16 -6.61
C SER A 39 -8.91 2.83 -5.16
N PHE A 40 -9.35 3.82 -4.37
CA PHE A 40 -9.61 3.66 -2.94
C PHE A 40 -11.08 3.82 -2.64
N SER A 41 -11.58 3.10 -1.63
CA SER A 41 -12.92 3.36 -1.12
C SER A 41 -12.95 4.68 -0.34
N GLY A 42 -13.67 5.68 -0.84
CA GLY A 42 -13.79 7.00 -0.22
C GLY A 42 -12.58 7.91 -0.46
N ARG A 43 -12.25 8.78 0.50
CA ARG A 43 -11.15 9.76 0.35
C ARG A 43 -9.77 9.08 0.36
N PRO A 44 -9.00 9.10 -0.75
CA PRO A 44 -7.72 8.39 -0.86
C PRO A 44 -6.72 8.72 0.25
N SER A 45 -6.53 10.01 0.53
CA SER A 45 -5.57 10.46 1.55
C SER A 45 -5.92 9.93 2.95
N LYS A 46 -7.21 9.80 3.27
CA LYS A 46 -7.66 9.29 4.57
C LYS A 46 -7.43 7.78 4.67
N ALA A 47 -7.79 7.04 3.62
CA ALA A 47 -7.60 5.60 3.55
C ALA A 47 -6.10 5.24 3.71
N ILE A 48 -5.23 5.91 2.96
CA ILE A 48 -3.77 5.72 3.05
C ILE A 48 -3.25 6.13 4.43
N SER A 49 -3.69 7.26 4.98
CA SER A 49 -3.28 7.69 6.32
C SER A 49 -3.66 6.67 7.39
N ASP A 50 -4.84 6.07 7.31
CA ASP A 50 -5.28 5.04 8.25
C ASP A 50 -4.48 3.74 8.09
N ALA A 51 -4.19 3.33 6.85
CA ALA A 51 -3.33 2.18 6.58
C ALA A 51 -1.91 2.39 7.12
N LEU A 52 -1.30 3.54 6.85
CA LEU A 52 0.01 3.92 7.39
C LEU A 52 0.00 3.96 8.91
N ARG A 53 -1.03 4.55 9.53
CA ARG A 53 -1.18 4.57 11.00
C ARG A 53 -1.26 3.15 11.56
N TRP A 54 -2.00 2.27 10.91
CA TRP A 54 -2.12 0.87 11.33
C TRP A 54 -0.78 0.15 11.25
N GLU A 55 -0.06 0.26 10.14
CA GLU A 55 1.22 -0.42 9.96
C GLU A 55 2.35 0.18 10.82
N ARG A 56 2.28 1.49 11.11
CA ARG A 56 3.15 2.14 12.10
C ARG A 56 2.98 1.57 13.50
N ARG A 57 1.74 1.30 13.94
CA ARG A 57 1.48 0.64 15.24
C ARG A 57 2.06 -0.77 15.33
N ARG A 58 2.36 -1.39 14.19
CA ARG A 58 2.95 -2.73 14.07
C ARG A 58 4.45 -2.68 13.77
N SER A 59 5.06 -1.49 13.83
CA SER A 59 6.47 -1.24 13.51
C SER A 59 6.88 -1.58 12.08
N ARG A 60 5.91 -1.81 11.19
CA ARG A 60 6.11 -2.19 9.78
C ARG A 60 6.34 -1.00 8.87
N VAL A 61 5.95 0.18 9.32
CA VAL A 61 6.14 1.46 8.64
C VAL A 61 6.72 2.45 9.64
N ILE A 62 7.66 3.28 9.18
CA ILE A 62 8.28 4.33 9.98
C ILE A 62 8.01 5.66 9.29
N ARG A 63 7.75 6.71 10.07
CA ARG A 63 7.64 8.08 9.55
C ARG A 63 9.00 8.73 9.66
N THR A 64 9.63 9.05 8.54
CA THR A 64 11.00 9.59 8.46
C THR A 64 11.06 11.11 8.44
N GLY A 65 9.94 11.77 8.11
CA GLY A 65 9.88 13.23 8.04
C GLY A 65 8.47 13.79 7.96
N ARG A 66 8.34 15.04 7.51
CA ARG A 66 7.04 15.70 7.35
C ARG A 66 6.27 15.05 6.19
N GLY A 67 5.43 14.07 6.54
CA GLY A 67 4.53 13.40 5.59
C GLY A 67 5.19 12.29 4.77
N GLN A 68 6.44 11.93 5.09
CA GLN A 68 7.18 10.85 4.45
C GLN A 68 7.21 9.59 5.32
N TYR A 69 7.13 8.45 4.66
CA TYR A 69 7.03 7.12 5.25
C TYR A 69 8.00 6.17 4.55
N THR A 70 8.56 5.24 5.31
CA THR A 70 9.44 4.18 4.82
C THR A 70 9.05 2.85 5.46
N LEU A 71 9.64 1.77 4.95
CA LEU A 71 9.50 0.44 5.51
C LEU A 71 10.20 0.35 6.88
N GLY A 72 9.50 -0.23 7.84
CA GLY A 72 10.09 -0.66 9.11
C GLY A 72 10.45 -2.15 9.09
N VAL A 73 10.26 -2.82 10.22
CA VAL A 73 10.57 -4.25 10.33
C VAL A 73 9.35 -5.06 9.90
N ILE A 74 9.53 -5.94 8.90
CA ILE A 74 8.50 -6.88 8.47
C ILE A 74 8.86 -8.29 8.96
N PRO A 75 8.04 -8.89 9.86
CA PRO A 75 8.22 -10.30 10.22
C PRO A 75 8.11 -11.21 8.99
N ARG A 76 8.95 -12.24 8.90
CA ARG A 76 9.02 -13.15 7.74
C ARG A 76 7.66 -13.72 7.32
N THR A 77 6.88 -14.24 8.27
CA THR A 77 5.54 -14.79 8.00
C THR A 77 4.62 -13.74 7.39
N SER A 78 4.65 -12.52 7.93
CA SER A 78 3.87 -11.41 7.39
C SER A 78 4.33 -11.01 6.00
N GLY A 79 5.64 -11.08 5.72
CA GLY A 79 6.19 -10.87 4.38
C GLY A 79 5.56 -11.82 3.36
N GLN A 80 5.54 -13.13 3.65
CA GLN A 80 4.93 -14.13 2.76
C GLN A 80 3.44 -13.85 2.49
N HIS A 81 2.68 -13.51 3.53
CA HIS A 81 1.27 -13.14 3.36
C HIS A 81 1.08 -11.87 2.52
N ILE A 82 1.97 -10.90 2.67
CA ILE A 82 1.97 -9.68 1.87
C ILE A 82 2.26 -10.04 0.41
N ASP A 83 3.31 -10.81 0.15
CA ASP A 83 3.74 -11.18 -1.20
C ASP A 83 2.63 -11.94 -1.95
N HIS A 84 2.03 -12.95 -1.31
CA HIS A 84 0.90 -13.70 -1.90
C HIS A 84 -0.27 -12.78 -2.22
N ARG A 85 -0.55 -11.81 -1.35
CA ARG A 85 -1.67 -10.89 -1.56
C ARG A 85 -1.39 -9.88 -2.67
N LEU A 86 -0.15 -9.41 -2.77
CA LEU A 86 0.28 -8.51 -3.84
C LEU A 86 0.20 -9.21 -5.21
N SER A 87 0.67 -10.45 -5.31
CA SER A 87 0.53 -11.24 -6.55
C SER A 87 -0.94 -11.41 -6.95
N ALA A 88 -1.82 -11.70 -5.99
CA ALA A 88 -3.26 -11.81 -6.26
C ALA A 88 -3.88 -10.48 -6.71
N LEU A 89 -3.43 -9.36 -6.14
CA LEU A 89 -3.88 -8.02 -6.51
C LEU A 89 -3.41 -7.66 -7.93
N THR A 90 -2.15 -7.91 -8.27
CA THR A 90 -1.63 -7.69 -9.63
C THR A 90 -2.41 -8.49 -10.66
N ALA A 91 -2.63 -9.79 -10.41
CA ALA A 91 -3.42 -10.63 -11.32
C ALA A 91 -4.87 -10.15 -11.44
N ALA A 92 -5.46 -9.57 -10.38
CA ALA A 92 -6.79 -8.98 -10.46
C ALA A 92 -6.80 -7.75 -11.37
N VAL A 93 -5.83 -6.84 -11.21
CA VAL A 93 -5.71 -5.64 -12.05
C VAL A 93 -5.57 -6.02 -13.52
N GLU A 94 -4.70 -6.97 -13.83
CA GLU A 94 -4.51 -7.48 -15.20
C GLU A 94 -5.81 -8.04 -15.80
N ARG A 95 -6.60 -8.77 -15.02
CA ARG A 95 -7.91 -9.28 -15.48
C ARG A 95 -8.94 -8.18 -15.72
N HIS A 96 -8.84 -7.04 -15.01
CA HIS A 96 -9.77 -5.93 -15.19
C HIS A 96 -9.35 -4.98 -16.33
N ALA A 97 -8.06 -4.98 -16.67
CA ALA A 97 -7.52 -4.20 -17.78
C ALA A 97 -7.77 -4.84 -19.16
N LYS A 98 -8.16 -6.12 -19.20
CA LYS A 98 -8.48 -6.88 -20.41
C LYS A 98 -9.99 -6.85 -20.70
#